data_AF-A0A812UN74-F1
#
_entry.id   AF-A0A812UN74-F1
#
_cell.length_a   1.000
_cell.length_b   1.000
_cell.length_c   1.000
_cell.angle_alpha   90.00
_cell.angle_beta   90.00
_cell.angle_gamma   90.00
#
_symmetry.space_group_name_H-M   'P 1'
#
loop_
_entity.id
_entity.type
_entity.pdbx_description
1 polymer ?
#
loop_
_entity_poly.entity_id
_entity_poly.type
_entity_poly.pdbx_seq_one_letter_code
_entity_poly.pdbx_strand_id
1 'polypeptide(L)'
;THLACQLHGHRVLLLRNLRAEELTVDLVERLLCSFVFLTSRHTWNEDTLGMPEPELFEVIFAKRLELIGWLEEAPYADACRVLDAVLKTATGIEKGPPGWAIWPEAANRGRYMALGRPQASTDGRLPMAGSFGDTVPAAEVNLQSLAFRVEGQQMQALDERAAQDPDVLHVFGSSAKTMQCVSLGDFEHRQDRKVVGTDYVISMWDKETGGLPEIGLCDRLYDPDDLATEEQWIADFFEPIRKKYFVKLGFPPADVQFYLPENTVPEDSHVVILAGGHPKKSSTIWKEVVIYKDFGCCHVFAIEACGRRKYRVLEMSTDARFCHWEMQP
;
A
#
# COMPACT_ATOMS: atom_id res chain seq x y z
N THR A 1 -13.53 14.19 -1.50
CA THR A 1 -12.98 14.13 -2.87
C THR A 1 -14.02 14.47 -3.92
N HIS A 2 -15.16 13.77 -4.00
CA HIS A 2 -16.21 14.00 -5.00
C HIS A 2 -16.64 15.48 -5.18
N LEU A 3 -17.02 16.18 -4.10
CA LEU A 3 -17.36 17.61 -4.17
C LEU A 3 -16.20 18.48 -4.72
N ALA A 4 -14.96 18.15 -4.37
CA ALA A 4 -13.79 18.87 -4.90
C ALA A 4 -13.64 18.63 -6.41
N CYS A 5 -13.87 17.39 -6.88
CA CYS A 5 -13.89 17.10 -8.32
C CYS A 5 -14.98 17.91 -9.03
N GLN A 6 -16.19 18.02 -8.48
CA GLN A 6 -17.25 18.87 -9.06
C GLN A 6 -16.83 20.34 -9.15
N LEU A 7 -16.24 20.89 -8.08
CA LEU A 7 -15.74 22.27 -8.07
C LEU A 7 -14.63 22.50 -9.11
N HIS A 8 -13.69 21.57 -9.23
CA HIS A 8 -12.64 21.63 -10.24
C HIS A 8 -13.21 21.50 -11.67
N GLY A 9 -14.22 20.65 -11.87
CA GLY A 9 -14.94 20.54 -13.14
C GLY A 9 -15.61 21.86 -13.53
N HIS A 10 -16.38 22.48 -12.62
CA HIS A 10 -17.00 23.79 -12.87
C HIS A 10 -15.96 24.85 -13.20
N ARG A 11 -14.82 24.83 -12.50
CA ARG A 11 -13.73 25.77 -12.74
C ARG A 11 -13.12 25.63 -14.13
N VAL A 12 -12.94 24.41 -14.63
CA VAL A 12 -12.49 24.17 -16.01
C VAL A 12 -13.50 24.75 -17.00
N LEU A 13 -14.80 24.49 -16.81
CA LEU A 13 -15.85 25.01 -17.71
C LEU A 13 -15.94 26.53 -17.69
N LEU A 14 -15.80 27.17 -16.53
CA LEU A 14 -15.76 28.63 -16.39
C LEU A 14 -14.61 29.28 -17.16
N LEU A 15 -13.50 28.54 -17.34
CA LEU A 15 -12.31 29.00 -18.06
C LEU A 15 -12.30 28.59 -19.55
N ARG A 16 -13.35 27.92 -20.04
CA ARG A 16 -13.44 27.41 -21.43
C ARG A 16 -13.16 28.47 -22.49
N ASN A 17 -13.71 29.67 -22.30
CA ASN A 17 -13.70 30.74 -23.30
C ASN A 17 -12.55 31.73 -23.11
N LEU A 18 -11.58 31.43 -22.24
CA LEU A 18 -10.43 32.29 -22.04
C LEU A 18 -9.61 32.41 -23.33
N ARG A 19 -9.18 33.61 -23.72
CA ARG A 19 -8.30 33.80 -24.88
C ARG A 19 -6.84 33.73 -24.47
N ALA A 20 -5.94 33.41 -25.40
CA ALA A 20 -4.51 33.30 -25.14
C ALA A 20 -3.91 34.59 -24.52
N GLU A 21 -4.40 35.75 -24.94
CA GLU A 21 -4.01 37.08 -24.43
C GLU A 21 -4.43 37.33 -22.98
N GLU A 22 -5.43 36.58 -22.49
CA GLU A 22 -5.99 36.71 -21.14
C GLU A 22 -5.34 35.73 -20.16
N LEU A 23 -4.42 34.87 -20.61
CA LEU A 23 -3.72 33.90 -19.78
C LEU A 23 -2.75 34.61 -18.81
N THR A 24 -3.18 34.74 -17.55
CA THR A 24 -2.32 35.14 -16.44
C THR A 24 -1.76 33.90 -15.73
N VAL A 25 -0.70 34.08 -14.94
CA VAL A 25 -0.11 33.01 -14.11
C VAL A 25 -1.18 32.35 -13.23
N ASP A 26 -2.06 33.14 -12.63
CA ASP A 26 -3.14 32.62 -11.79
C ASP A 26 -4.11 31.79 -12.62
N LEU A 27 -4.52 32.24 -13.81
CA LEU A 27 -5.49 31.49 -14.62
C LEU A 27 -4.92 30.18 -15.14
N VAL A 28 -3.65 30.18 -15.55
CA VAL A 28 -2.92 28.99 -16.01
C VAL A 28 -2.77 27.98 -14.86
N GLU A 29 -2.29 28.43 -13.70
CA GLU A 29 -2.16 27.61 -12.48
C GLU A 29 -3.49 26.96 -12.15
N ARG A 30 -4.56 27.76 -12.11
CA ARG A 30 -5.90 27.30 -11.76
C ARG A 30 -6.47 26.28 -12.74
N LEU A 31 -6.29 26.49 -14.04
CA LEU A 31 -6.79 25.59 -15.09
C LEU A 31 -6.03 24.26 -15.05
N LEU A 32 -4.70 24.30 -15.05
CA LEU A 32 -3.86 23.11 -15.02
C LEU A 32 -4.06 22.33 -13.71
N CYS A 33 -4.01 22.96 -12.55
CA CYS A 33 -4.27 22.27 -11.27
C CYS A 33 -5.65 21.62 -11.24
N SER A 34 -6.68 22.27 -11.80
CA SER A 34 -8.03 21.69 -11.80
C SER A 34 -8.12 20.46 -12.68
N PHE A 35 -7.53 20.51 -13.87
CA PHE A 35 -7.52 19.35 -14.74
C PHE A 35 -6.69 18.21 -14.16
N VAL A 36 -5.53 18.53 -13.59
CA VAL A 36 -4.66 17.55 -12.93
C VAL A 36 -5.34 16.91 -11.73
N PHE A 37 -6.08 17.69 -10.93
CA PHE A 37 -6.88 17.16 -9.84
C PHE A 37 -7.94 16.18 -10.35
N LEU A 38 -8.65 16.53 -11.42
CA LEU A 38 -9.64 15.66 -12.04
C LEU A 38 -9.00 14.38 -12.58
N THR A 39 -7.95 14.47 -13.40
CA THR A 39 -7.27 13.29 -13.94
C THR A 39 -6.65 12.41 -12.85
N SER A 40 -6.33 12.99 -11.70
CA SER A 40 -5.76 12.24 -10.58
C SER A 40 -6.79 11.63 -9.65
N ARG A 41 -7.96 12.24 -9.46
CA ARG A 41 -8.89 11.87 -8.37
C ARG A 41 -10.31 11.58 -8.84
N HIS A 42 -10.58 11.68 -10.13
CA HIS A 42 -11.87 11.37 -10.73
C HIS A 42 -11.78 10.14 -11.64
N THR A 43 -12.75 9.24 -11.50
CA THR A 43 -12.91 8.09 -12.40
C THR A 43 -13.80 8.50 -13.56
N TRP A 44 -13.21 8.61 -14.74
CA TRP A 44 -13.92 9.01 -15.96
C TRP A 44 -14.86 7.91 -16.46
N ASN A 45 -15.95 8.33 -17.10
CA ASN A 45 -17.05 7.53 -17.64
C ASN A 45 -17.99 6.89 -16.60
N GLU A 46 -17.99 7.38 -15.36
CA GLU A 46 -18.92 6.91 -14.31
C GLU A 46 -20.12 7.85 -14.10
N ASP A 47 -20.21 8.96 -14.84
CA ASP A 47 -21.26 9.99 -14.75
C ASP A 47 -21.48 10.53 -13.31
N THR A 48 -20.42 10.57 -12.51
CA THR A 48 -20.51 11.01 -11.11
C THR A 48 -20.34 12.52 -10.92
N LEU A 49 -19.79 13.25 -11.89
CA LEU A 49 -19.51 14.69 -11.73
C LEU A 49 -20.75 15.58 -11.82
N GLY A 50 -21.88 15.08 -12.36
CA GLY A 50 -23.07 15.90 -12.58
C GLY A 50 -22.87 16.99 -13.64
N MET A 51 -21.90 16.81 -14.53
CA MET A 51 -21.62 17.66 -15.68
C MET A 51 -21.03 16.84 -16.83
N PRO A 52 -21.15 17.30 -18.08
CA PRO A 52 -20.67 16.54 -19.22
C PRO A 52 -19.14 16.42 -19.22
N GLU A 53 -18.63 15.22 -18.90
CA GLU A 53 -17.19 14.92 -18.98
C GLU A 53 -16.56 15.22 -20.35
N PRO A 54 -17.23 14.99 -21.50
CA PRO A 54 -16.67 15.35 -22.81
C PRO A 54 -16.35 16.85 -22.94
N GLU A 55 -17.15 17.73 -22.32
CA GLU A 55 -16.89 19.17 -22.35
C GLU A 55 -15.63 19.53 -21.56
N LEU A 56 -15.38 18.85 -20.43
CA LEU A 56 -14.16 19.04 -19.64
C LEU A 56 -12.90 18.67 -20.43
N PHE A 57 -12.96 17.53 -21.14
CA PHE A 57 -11.87 17.11 -22.03
C PHE A 57 -11.67 18.12 -23.17
N GLU A 58 -12.75 18.57 -23.80
CA GLU A 58 -12.68 19.54 -24.90
C GLU A 58 -11.93 20.81 -24.49
N VAL A 59 -12.23 21.38 -23.32
CA VAL A 59 -11.55 22.59 -22.83
C VAL A 59 -10.04 22.40 -22.81
N ILE A 60 -9.57 21.30 -22.24
CA ILE A 60 -8.13 21.09 -22.06
C ILE A 60 -7.45 20.75 -23.38
N PHE A 61 -8.06 19.94 -24.24
CA PHE A 61 -7.50 19.69 -25.56
C PHE A 61 -7.43 20.96 -26.41
N ALA A 62 -8.46 21.82 -26.34
CA ALA A 62 -8.47 23.10 -27.04
C ALA A 62 -7.41 24.07 -26.50
N LYS A 63 -7.21 24.10 -25.17
CA LYS A 63 -6.28 25.03 -24.51
C LYS A 63 -4.84 24.55 -24.43
N ARG A 64 -4.59 23.27 -24.67
CA ARG A 64 -3.28 22.63 -24.46
C ARG A 64 -2.12 23.38 -25.11
N LEU A 65 -2.23 23.71 -26.39
CA LEU A 65 -1.15 24.38 -27.13
C LEU A 65 -0.94 25.82 -26.67
N GLU A 66 -2.01 26.52 -26.28
CA GLU A 66 -1.93 27.86 -25.70
C GLU A 66 -1.21 27.83 -24.35
N LEU A 67 -1.52 26.85 -23.50
CA LEU A 67 -0.87 26.68 -22.19
C LEU A 67 0.61 26.31 -22.31
N ILE A 68 0.95 25.47 -23.28
CA ILE A 68 2.35 25.13 -23.58
C ILE A 68 3.10 26.37 -24.07
N GLY A 69 2.54 27.11 -25.02
CA GLY A 69 3.15 28.35 -25.51
C GLY A 69 3.30 29.40 -24.40
N TRP A 70 2.34 29.49 -23.48
CA TRP A 70 2.43 30.38 -22.34
C TRP A 70 3.60 29.99 -21.41
N LEU A 71 3.74 28.70 -21.06
CA LEU A 71 4.84 28.23 -20.20
C LEU A 71 6.23 28.39 -20.84
N GLU A 72 6.32 28.31 -22.17
CA GLU A 72 7.56 28.54 -22.91
C GLU A 72 8.00 30.01 -22.87
N GLU A 73 7.05 30.95 -22.91
CA GLU A 73 7.32 32.39 -22.96
C GLU A 73 7.33 33.07 -21.59
N ALA A 74 6.71 32.45 -20.58
CA ALA A 74 6.55 33.00 -19.23
C ALA A 74 7.89 33.23 -18.51
N PRO A 75 7.96 34.24 -17.62
CA PRO A 75 9.09 34.38 -16.70
C PRO A 75 9.32 33.09 -15.91
N TYR A 76 10.58 32.71 -15.71
CA TYR A 76 10.99 31.47 -15.04
C TYR A 76 10.29 31.27 -13.69
N ALA A 77 10.16 32.34 -12.90
CA ALA A 77 9.49 32.30 -11.60
C ALA A 77 8.00 31.91 -11.72
N ASP A 78 7.28 32.46 -12.71
CA ASP A 78 5.87 32.18 -12.94
C ASP A 78 5.66 30.76 -13.47
N ALA A 79 6.53 30.32 -14.39
CA ALA A 79 6.49 28.95 -14.91
C ALA A 79 6.78 27.91 -13.80
N CYS A 80 7.79 28.15 -12.96
CA CYS A 80 8.08 27.29 -11.82
C CYS A 80 6.92 27.26 -10.82
N ARG A 81 6.32 28.42 -10.53
CA ARG A 81 5.14 28.50 -9.65
C ARG A 81 4.00 27.61 -10.16
N VAL A 82 3.69 27.67 -11.45
CA VAL A 82 2.65 26.83 -12.07
C VAL A 82 3.02 25.34 -11.98
N LEU A 83 4.25 24.97 -12.35
CA LEU A 83 4.69 23.57 -12.35
C LEU A 83 4.76 22.98 -10.94
N ASP A 84 5.18 23.76 -9.93
CA ASP A 84 5.16 23.38 -8.52
C ASP A 84 3.73 23.19 -8.02
N ALA A 85 2.81 24.10 -8.35
CA ALA A 85 1.40 23.96 -7.97
C ALA A 85 0.75 22.73 -8.63
N VAL A 86 1.10 22.46 -9.89
CA VAL A 86 0.67 21.26 -10.62
C VAL A 86 1.24 19.99 -9.97
N LEU A 87 2.55 19.97 -9.68
CA LEU A 87 3.19 18.85 -9.00
C LEU A 87 2.55 18.60 -7.63
N LYS A 88 2.38 19.64 -6.81
CA LYS A 88 1.71 19.57 -5.51
C LYS A 88 0.29 19.04 -5.64
N THR A 89 -0.46 19.49 -6.63
CA THR A 89 -1.84 19.03 -6.85
C THR A 89 -1.88 17.56 -7.27
N ALA A 90 -1.03 17.16 -8.22
CA ALA A 90 -0.97 15.79 -8.71
C ALA A 90 -0.48 14.84 -7.62
N THR A 91 0.57 15.23 -6.89
CA THR A 91 1.37 14.33 -6.08
C THR A 91 1.26 14.52 -4.57
N GLY A 92 0.69 15.62 -4.10
CA GLY A 92 0.72 16.02 -2.69
C GLY A 92 2.09 16.47 -2.16
N ILE A 93 3.15 16.43 -2.97
CA ILE A 93 4.50 16.88 -2.57
C ILE A 93 4.46 18.39 -2.32
N GLU A 94 4.69 18.81 -1.07
CA GLU A 94 4.60 20.22 -0.68
C GLU A 94 5.79 21.07 -1.13
N LYS A 95 6.98 20.47 -1.17
CA LYS A 95 8.21 21.15 -1.55
C LYS A 95 8.56 20.79 -2.99
N GLY A 96 8.41 21.75 -3.89
CA GLY A 96 8.83 21.63 -5.28
C GLY A 96 10.33 21.37 -5.43
N PRO A 97 10.77 20.89 -6.61
CA PRO A 97 12.18 20.70 -6.90
C PRO A 97 12.96 22.03 -6.88
N PRO A 98 14.30 21.97 -6.77
CA PRO A 98 15.16 23.15 -6.89
C PRO A 98 14.99 23.96 -8.19
N GLY A 99 14.46 23.36 -9.26
CA GLY A 99 14.16 24.05 -10.50
C GLY A 99 13.45 23.16 -11.51
N TRP A 100 13.05 23.76 -12.62
CA TRP A 100 12.36 23.10 -13.73
C TRP A 100 13.08 23.38 -15.06
N ALA A 101 12.97 22.45 -15.99
CA ALA A 101 13.49 22.59 -17.35
C ALA A 101 12.52 21.99 -18.38
N ILE A 102 12.64 22.46 -19.63
CA ILE A 102 11.96 21.89 -20.79
C ILE A 102 12.76 20.68 -21.28
N TRP A 103 12.08 19.58 -21.56
CA TRP A 103 12.71 18.38 -22.09
C TRP A 103 13.42 18.66 -23.43
N PRO A 104 14.61 18.09 -23.68
CA PRO A 104 15.33 18.32 -24.94
C PRO A 104 14.55 17.86 -26.17
N GLU A 105 14.85 18.47 -27.32
CA GLU A 105 14.26 18.20 -28.64
C GLU A 105 12.83 18.74 -28.87
N ALA A 106 12.57 19.19 -30.10
CA ALA A 106 11.28 19.77 -30.49
C ALA A 106 10.10 18.77 -30.37
N ALA A 107 10.36 17.47 -30.48
CA ALA A 107 9.33 16.44 -30.32
C ALA A 107 8.78 16.37 -28.88
N ASN A 108 9.52 16.87 -27.90
CA ASN A 108 9.14 16.85 -26.48
C ASN A 108 8.49 18.15 -26.00
N ARG A 109 8.06 19.00 -26.93
CA ARG A 109 7.39 20.26 -26.63
C ARG A 109 6.22 20.08 -25.66
N GLY A 110 6.22 20.83 -24.56
CA GLY A 110 5.22 20.70 -23.48
C GLY A 110 5.52 19.60 -22.45
N ARG A 111 6.73 19.04 -22.46
CA ARG A 111 7.26 18.17 -21.40
C ARG A 111 8.24 18.95 -20.53
N TYR A 112 8.02 18.88 -19.23
CA TYR A 112 8.80 19.59 -18.22
C TYR A 112 9.33 18.60 -17.19
N MET A 113 10.55 18.83 -16.71
CA MET A 113 11.20 17.95 -15.74
C MET A 113 11.73 18.71 -14.54
N ALA A 114 11.64 18.07 -13.39
CA ALA A 114 12.25 18.52 -12.16
C ALA A 114 13.78 18.38 -12.22
N LEU A 115 14.49 19.42 -11.84
CA LEU A 115 15.95 19.42 -11.75
C LEU A 115 16.40 19.18 -10.31
N GLY A 116 17.42 18.35 -10.13
CA GLY A 116 18.06 18.15 -8.83
C GLY A 116 18.90 19.34 -8.35
N ARG A 117 19.20 20.28 -9.25
CA ARG A 117 19.90 21.55 -8.96
C ARG A 117 19.34 22.65 -9.86
N PRO A 118 19.29 23.91 -9.41
CA PRO A 118 18.89 25.02 -10.26
C PRO A 118 19.82 25.12 -11.48
N GLN A 119 19.24 25.26 -12.67
CA GLN A 119 19.98 25.57 -13.89
C GLN A 119 19.80 27.06 -14.20
N ALA A 120 20.89 27.73 -14.60
CA ALA A 120 20.84 29.13 -14.96
C ALA A 120 19.96 29.31 -16.21
N SER A 121 19.01 30.24 -16.13
CA SER A 121 18.24 30.69 -17.27
C SER A 121 18.99 31.80 -18.01
N THR A 122 19.18 31.67 -19.31
CA THR A 122 19.91 32.65 -20.13
C THR A 122 19.05 33.85 -20.52
N ASP A 123 17.74 33.68 -20.64
CA ASP A 123 16.77 34.66 -21.10
C ASP A 123 15.68 34.97 -20.05
N GLY A 124 15.81 34.41 -18.84
CA GLY A 124 14.82 34.55 -17.78
C GLY A 124 13.62 33.61 -17.90
N ARG A 125 13.65 32.61 -18.80
CA ARG A 125 12.61 31.59 -19.00
C ARG A 125 13.06 30.18 -18.58
N LEU A 126 12.20 29.18 -18.74
CA LEU A 126 12.57 27.79 -18.47
C LEU A 126 13.75 27.37 -19.37
N PRO A 127 14.88 26.92 -18.79
CA PRO A 127 15.99 26.46 -19.59
C PRO A 127 15.64 25.14 -20.28
N MET A 128 16.24 24.92 -21.45
CA MET A 128 16.29 23.58 -22.03
C MET A 128 17.18 22.69 -21.17
N ALA A 129 16.69 21.50 -20.85
CA ALA A 129 17.45 20.51 -20.12
C ALA A 129 18.65 20.06 -20.96
N GLY A 130 19.83 19.95 -20.33
CA GLY A 130 21.03 19.42 -20.98
C GLY A 130 20.92 17.92 -21.31
N SER A 131 21.98 17.34 -21.88
CA SER A 131 22.09 15.88 -21.97
C SER A 131 22.27 15.32 -20.56
N PHE A 132 21.18 14.80 -20.01
CA PHE A 132 21.23 13.91 -18.85
C PHE A 132 21.54 12.53 -19.43
N GLY A 133 22.53 11.83 -18.89
CA GLY A 133 22.74 10.42 -19.21
C GLY A 133 21.55 9.58 -18.71
N ASP A 134 21.81 8.43 -18.09
CA ASP A 134 20.73 7.54 -17.60
C ASP A 134 20.00 8.04 -16.33
N THR A 135 20.18 9.29 -15.91
CA THR A 135 19.53 9.83 -14.71
C THR A 135 18.06 10.16 -14.95
N VAL A 136 17.18 9.40 -14.29
CA VAL A 136 15.74 9.59 -14.30
C VAL A 136 15.35 10.84 -13.49
N PRO A 137 14.51 11.74 -14.01
CA PRO A 137 14.04 12.90 -13.26
C PRO A 137 13.17 12.49 -12.07
N ALA A 138 13.27 13.24 -10.98
CA ALA A 138 12.44 13.04 -9.80
C ALA A 138 10.94 13.24 -10.10
N ALA A 139 10.61 14.19 -11.00
CA ALA A 139 9.26 14.40 -11.49
C ALA A 139 9.26 14.87 -12.96
N GLU A 140 8.23 14.48 -13.69
CA GLU A 140 7.95 14.91 -15.05
C GLU A 140 6.48 15.32 -15.18
N VAL A 141 6.24 16.45 -15.84
CA VAL A 141 4.92 16.95 -16.24
C VAL A 141 4.86 16.98 -17.75
N ASN A 142 4.01 16.15 -18.35
CA ASN A 142 3.80 16.13 -19.80
C ASN A 142 2.42 16.70 -20.12
N LEU A 143 2.35 17.93 -20.62
CA LEU A 143 1.07 18.56 -20.97
C LEU A 143 0.47 18.04 -22.28
N GLN A 144 1.24 17.33 -23.12
CA GLN A 144 0.70 16.73 -24.35
C GLN A 144 -0.23 15.56 -24.04
N SER A 145 0.23 14.67 -23.17
CA SER A 145 -0.50 13.48 -22.72
C SER A 145 -1.23 13.69 -21.39
N LEU A 146 -0.94 14.81 -20.71
CA LEU A 146 -1.41 15.13 -19.36
C LEU A 146 -0.95 14.07 -18.34
N ALA A 147 0.14 13.38 -18.68
CA ALA A 147 0.76 12.36 -17.85
C ALA A 147 1.74 12.99 -16.87
N PHE A 148 1.77 12.41 -15.67
CA PHE A 148 2.70 12.76 -14.61
C PHE A 148 3.55 11.55 -14.32
N ARG A 149 4.86 11.76 -14.20
CA ARG A 149 5.79 10.73 -13.76
C ARG A 149 6.50 11.20 -12.52
N VAL A 150 6.69 10.29 -11.59
CA VAL A 150 7.53 10.49 -10.40
C VAL A 150 8.56 9.38 -10.42
N GLU A 151 9.83 9.75 -10.35
CA GLU A 151 10.96 8.80 -10.45
C GLU A 151 10.87 7.91 -11.71
N GLY A 152 10.44 8.50 -12.83
CA GLY A 152 10.31 7.84 -14.14
C GLY A 152 9.10 6.92 -14.31
N GLN A 153 8.36 6.67 -13.23
CA GLN A 153 7.19 5.82 -13.23
C GLN A 153 5.93 6.65 -13.43
N GLN A 154 5.05 6.18 -14.32
CA GLN A 154 3.79 6.85 -14.61
C GLN A 154 2.81 6.66 -13.46
N MET A 155 2.16 7.75 -13.03
CA MET A 155 1.07 7.66 -12.06
C MET A 155 -0.13 6.95 -12.68
N GLN A 156 -0.73 6.06 -11.91
CA GLN A 156 -1.90 5.28 -12.30
C GLN A 156 -2.89 5.22 -11.14
N ALA A 157 -4.16 4.89 -11.43
CA ALA A 157 -5.12 4.61 -10.37
C ALA A 157 -4.63 3.46 -9.49
N LEU A 158 -4.94 3.53 -8.19
CA LEU A 158 -4.76 2.40 -7.31
C LEU A 158 -5.68 1.27 -7.80
N ASP A 159 -5.11 0.08 -7.94
CA ASP A 159 -5.84 -1.11 -8.39
C ASP A 159 -7.07 -1.36 -7.50
N GLU A 160 -8.15 -1.86 -8.12
CA GLU A 160 -9.45 -2.04 -7.45
C GLU A 160 -9.34 -3.03 -6.29
N ARG A 161 -8.55 -4.11 -6.44
CA ARG A 161 -8.32 -5.07 -5.36
C ARG A 161 -7.60 -4.41 -4.18
N ALA A 162 -6.60 -3.57 -4.43
CA ALA A 162 -5.94 -2.81 -3.37
C ALA A 162 -6.90 -1.79 -2.72
N ALA A 163 -7.66 -1.05 -3.52
CA ALA A 163 -8.56 -0.01 -3.05
C ALA A 163 -9.76 -0.54 -2.25
N GLN A 164 -10.12 -1.81 -2.45
CA GLN A 164 -11.18 -2.51 -1.72
C GLN A 164 -10.66 -3.34 -0.54
N ASP A 165 -9.34 -3.41 -0.35
CA ASP A 165 -8.77 -4.17 0.76
C ASP A 165 -9.24 -3.58 2.11
N PRO A 166 -9.67 -4.42 3.08
CA PRO A 166 -10.17 -3.94 4.36
C PRO A 166 -9.19 -3.05 5.12
N ASP A 167 -7.90 -3.32 5.05
CA ASP A 167 -6.87 -2.55 5.77
C ASP A 167 -6.66 -1.20 5.09
N VAL A 168 -6.66 -1.18 3.75
CA VAL A 168 -6.57 0.05 2.96
C VAL A 168 -7.80 0.92 3.19
N LEU A 169 -9.00 0.34 3.21
CA LEU A 169 -10.25 1.05 3.54
C LEU A 169 -10.27 1.52 5.00
N HIS A 170 -9.64 0.80 5.93
CA HIS A 170 -9.51 1.24 7.31
C HIS A 170 -8.64 2.49 7.43
N VAL A 171 -7.53 2.56 6.69
CA VAL A 171 -6.58 3.69 6.72
C VAL A 171 -7.09 4.89 5.92
N PHE A 172 -7.58 4.67 4.69
CA PHE A 172 -7.92 5.75 3.74
C PHE A 172 -9.43 5.96 3.57
N GLY A 173 -10.27 5.12 4.15
CA GLY A 173 -11.72 5.19 3.99
C GLY A 173 -12.16 4.99 2.54
N SER A 174 -13.31 5.57 2.20
CA SER A 174 -13.85 5.54 0.83
C SER A 174 -12.98 6.27 -0.21
N SER A 175 -12.00 7.06 0.24
CA SER A 175 -11.10 7.79 -0.66
C SER A 175 -10.11 6.88 -1.38
N ALA A 176 -9.86 5.67 -0.87
CA ALA A 176 -8.97 4.67 -1.45
C ALA A 176 -9.25 4.41 -2.94
N LYS A 177 -10.54 4.38 -3.33
CA LYS A 177 -11.01 4.15 -4.71
C LYS A 177 -10.58 5.22 -5.71
N THR A 178 -10.23 6.41 -5.22
CA THR A 178 -9.83 7.56 -6.05
C THR A 178 -8.35 7.89 -5.89
N MET A 179 -7.59 7.06 -5.16
CA MET A 179 -6.17 7.29 -4.97
C MET A 179 -5.38 6.89 -6.21
N GLN A 180 -4.30 7.61 -6.46
CA GLN A 180 -3.29 7.20 -7.42
C GLN A 180 -2.10 6.60 -6.73
N CYS A 181 -1.40 5.77 -7.48
CA CYS A 181 -0.17 5.17 -7.06
C CYS A 181 0.88 5.22 -8.18
N VAL A 182 2.12 5.01 -7.76
CA VAL A 182 3.26 4.76 -8.62
C VAL A 182 3.68 3.31 -8.41
N SER A 183 3.95 2.58 -9.51
CA SER A 183 4.46 1.21 -9.42
C SER A 183 5.92 1.23 -8.96
N LEU A 184 6.20 0.65 -7.79
CA LEU A 184 7.58 0.46 -7.32
C LEU A 184 8.18 -0.85 -7.86
N GLY A 185 7.33 -1.82 -8.16
CA GLY A 185 7.74 -3.10 -8.73
C GLY A 185 6.64 -4.15 -8.69
N ASP A 186 6.69 -5.04 -9.67
CA ASP A 186 5.91 -6.27 -9.73
C ASP A 186 6.88 -7.44 -9.59
N PHE A 187 6.80 -8.11 -8.45
CA PHE A 187 7.57 -9.30 -8.12
C PHE A 187 6.71 -10.54 -8.34
N GLU A 188 7.33 -11.72 -8.33
CA GLU A 188 6.66 -13.00 -8.60
C GLU A 188 5.38 -13.21 -7.76
N HIS A 189 5.37 -12.74 -6.51
CA HIS A 189 4.28 -12.93 -5.55
C HIS A 189 3.89 -11.66 -4.78
N ARG A 190 4.45 -10.51 -5.16
CA ARG A 190 4.25 -9.23 -4.46
C ARG A 190 4.17 -8.09 -5.45
N GLN A 191 3.26 -7.17 -5.23
CA GLN A 191 3.19 -5.90 -5.95
C GLN A 191 3.33 -4.76 -4.95
N ASP A 192 4.26 -3.85 -5.22
CA ASP A 192 4.47 -2.67 -4.37
C ASP A 192 3.99 -1.42 -5.11
N ARG A 193 3.15 -0.64 -4.43
CA ARG A 193 2.53 0.59 -4.94
C ARG A 193 2.77 1.73 -3.96
N LYS A 194 3.50 2.77 -4.38
CA LYS A 194 3.63 4.01 -3.59
C LYS A 194 2.37 4.84 -3.77
N VAL A 195 1.66 5.12 -2.69
CA VAL A 195 0.43 5.91 -2.77
C VAL A 195 0.77 7.39 -2.86
N VAL A 196 0.27 8.03 -3.90
CA VAL A 196 0.56 9.41 -4.23
C VAL A 196 -0.05 10.34 -3.18
N GLY A 197 0.72 11.32 -2.70
CA GLY A 197 0.29 12.28 -1.67
C GLY A 197 0.43 11.77 -0.24
N THR A 198 1.07 10.61 -0.05
CA THR A 198 1.26 10.02 1.28
C THR A 198 2.63 9.37 1.41
N ASP A 199 3.03 9.07 2.64
CA ASP A 199 4.23 8.28 2.89
C ASP A 199 4.01 6.76 2.76
N TYR A 200 2.77 6.32 2.59
CA TYR A 200 2.42 4.91 2.55
C TYR A 200 2.85 4.20 1.26
N VAL A 201 3.28 2.95 1.44
CA VAL A 201 3.48 1.97 0.38
C VAL A 201 2.52 0.82 0.66
N ILE A 202 1.72 0.45 -0.34
CA ILE A 202 0.84 -0.70 -0.29
C ILE A 202 1.58 -1.88 -0.93
N SER A 203 1.82 -2.92 -0.14
CA SER A 203 2.40 -4.19 -0.58
C SER A 203 1.31 -5.25 -0.64
N MET A 204 0.90 -5.61 -1.85
CA MET A 204 -0.08 -6.66 -2.07
C MET A 204 0.61 -7.98 -2.38
N TRP A 205 0.27 -9.01 -1.61
CA TRP A 205 0.73 -10.36 -1.88
C TRP A 205 -0.32 -11.11 -2.71
N ASP A 206 0.11 -12.01 -3.59
CA ASP A 206 -0.81 -12.96 -4.19
C ASP A 206 -1.42 -13.87 -3.12
N LYS A 207 -2.54 -14.51 -3.45
CA LYS A 207 -3.22 -15.39 -2.50
C LYS A 207 -2.30 -16.59 -2.24
N GLU A 208 -1.85 -16.76 -0.99
CA GLU A 208 -1.02 -17.88 -0.57
C GLU A 208 -1.62 -19.21 -1.06
N THR A 209 -0.88 -19.93 -1.90
CA THR A 209 -1.24 -21.27 -2.36
C THR A 209 -0.99 -22.35 -1.32
N GLY A 210 -0.15 -22.08 -0.32
CA GLY A 210 0.08 -22.93 0.84
C GLY A 210 -0.32 -22.18 2.10
N GLY A 211 -1.45 -22.52 2.69
CA GLY A 211 -1.94 -21.87 3.91
C GLY A 211 -1.07 -22.17 5.14
N LEU A 212 -1.73 -22.08 6.29
CA LEU A 212 -1.23 -22.56 7.58
C LEU A 212 -0.58 -23.97 7.44
N PRO A 213 0.48 -24.25 8.22
CA PRO A 213 1.24 -25.50 8.08
C PRO A 213 0.36 -26.75 8.27
N GLU A 214 0.68 -27.77 7.48
CA GLU A 214 0.10 -29.11 7.63
C GLU A 214 0.68 -29.82 8.86
N ILE A 215 -0.06 -30.82 9.34
CA ILE A 215 0.16 -31.59 10.57
C ILE A 215 1.35 -32.57 10.43
N GLY A 216 2.43 -32.18 9.77
CA GLY A 216 3.50 -33.11 9.35
C GLY A 216 4.43 -33.63 10.46
N LEU A 217 4.38 -33.07 11.67
CA LEU A 217 5.28 -33.45 12.78
C LEU A 217 4.57 -33.95 14.04
N CYS A 218 3.25 -33.77 14.13
CA CYS A 218 2.47 -34.15 15.30
C CYS A 218 1.17 -34.80 14.83
N ASP A 219 1.14 -36.12 14.70
CA ASP A 219 0.02 -36.88 14.13
C ASP A 219 -0.73 -37.74 15.16
N ARG A 220 -0.13 -37.97 16.33
CA ARG A 220 -0.76 -38.68 17.45
C ARG A 220 -1.74 -37.77 18.17
N LEU A 221 -3.03 -38.14 18.21
CA LEU A 221 -4.04 -37.37 18.95
C LEU A 221 -3.66 -37.31 20.44
N TYR A 222 -3.68 -36.10 21.01
CA TYR A 222 -3.51 -35.91 22.45
C TYR A 222 -4.77 -36.36 23.18
N ASP A 223 -4.62 -37.38 24.02
CA ASP A 223 -5.65 -37.86 24.95
C ASP A 223 -5.02 -37.91 26.36
N PRO A 224 -5.49 -37.11 27.33
CA PRO A 224 -4.94 -37.08 28.68
C PRO A 224 -5.08 -38.42 29.43
N ASP A 225 -6.02 -39.29 29.02
CA ASP A 225 -6.26 -40.58 29.64
C ASP A 225 -5.41 -41.72 29.03
N ASP A 226 -4.76 -41.47 27.88
CA ASP A 226 -3.94 -42.44 27.12
C ASP A 226 -2.48 -41.97 26.93
N LEU A 227 -1.96 -41.18 27.89
CA LEU A 227 -0.55 -40.79 27.92
C LEU A 227 0.32 -41.87 28.56
N ALA A 228 1.55 -42.01 28.05
CA ALA A 228 2.56 -42.80 28.73
C ALA A 228 2.91 -42.19 30.10
N THR A 229 3.41 -43.00 31.03
CA THR A 229 3.78 -42.52 32.38
C THR A 229 4.79 -41.37 32.33
N GLU A 230 5.73 -41.41 31.38
CA GLU A 230 6.75 -40.37 31.16
C GLU A 230 6.17 -39.07 30.58
N GLU A 231 4.94 -39.10 30.05
CA GLU A 231 4.24 -37.98 29.41
C GLU A 231 3.20 -37.33 30.35
N GLN A 232 2.95 -37.91 31.53
CA GLN A 232 1.86 -37.46 32.41
C GLN A 232 2.00 -35.98 32.82
N TRP A 233 3.23 -35.49 32.94
CA TRP A 233 3.52 -34.08 33.22
C TRP A 233 2.93 -33.13 32.17
N ILE A 234 2.78 -33.56 30.91
CA ILE A 234 2.15 -32.79 29.84
C ILE A 234 0.71 -32.45 30.23
N ALA A 235 -0.05 -33.45 30.71
CA ALA A 235 -1.44 -33.25 31.13
C ALA A 235 -1.54 -32.35 32.36
N ASP A 236 -0.61 -32.47 33.32
CA ASP A 236 -0.58 -31.65 34.53
C ASP A 236 -0.51 -30.14 34.20
N PHE A 237 0.25 -29.77 33.18
CA PHE A 237 0.38 -28.37 32.74
C PHE A 237 -0.70 -27.96 31.73
N PHE A 238 -1.04 -28.82 30.76
CA PHE A 238 -1.87 -28.44 29.62
C PHE A 238 -3.37 -28.58 29.86
N GLU A 239 -3.83 -29.59 30.61
CA GLU A 239 -5.27 -29.80 30.83
C GLU A 239 -5.98 -28.58 31.45
N PRO A 240 -5.42 -27.87 32.45
CA PRO A 240 -6.05 -26.67 32.99
C PRO A 240 -6.28 -25.59 31.93
N ILE A 241 -5.36 -25.47 30.97
CA ILE A 241 -5.42 -24.49 29.89
C ILE A 241 -6.43 -24.96 28.83
N ARG A 242 -6.32 -26.22 28.40
CA ARG A 242 -7.20 -26.83 27.39
C ARG A 242 -8.66 -26.73 27.81
N LYS A 243 -8.99 -27.16 29.04
CA LYS A 243 -10.35 -27.13 29.58
C LYS A 243 -10.91 -25.72 29.71
N LYS A 244 -10.06 -24.72 29.97
CA LYS A 244 -10.49 -23.32 30.16
C LYS A 244 -10.71 -22.57 28.86
N TYR A 245 -9.84 -22.78 27.86
CA TYR A 245 -9.80 -21.94 26.65
C TYR A 245 -10.16 -22.66 25.36
N PHE A 246 -9.99 -23.99 25.31
CA PHE A 246 -10.08 -24.78 24.08
C PHE A 246 -11.21 -25.81 24.08
N VAL A 247 -11.88 -26.01 25.22
CA VAL A 247 -13.12 -26.76 25.34
C VAL A 247 -14.27 -25.75 25.40
N LYS A 248 -15.08 -25.69 24.33
CA LYS A 248 -16.30 -24.87 24.34
C LYS A 248 -17.41 -25.64 25.04
N LEU A 249 -17.87 -25.13 26.18
CA LEU A 249 -19.11 -25.55 26.84
C LEU A 249 -20.33 -25.12 26.00
N GLY A 250 -20.63 -25.85 24.91
CA GLY A 250 -21.76 -25.61 24.02
C GLY A 250 -22.24 -26.90 23.35
N PHE A 251 -23.37 -26.86 22.65
CA PHE A 251 -23.94 -28.01 21.93
C PHE A 251 -23.97 -27.76 20.41
N PRO A 252 -23.32 -28.59 19.57
CA PRO A 252 -22.37 -29.64 19.95
C PRO A 252 -21.05 -29.05 20.50
N PRO A 253 -20.37 -29.73 21.44
CA PRO A 253 -19.05 -29.32 21.87
C PRO A 253 -18.10 -29.38 20.68
N ALA A 254 -17.46 -28.26 20.40
CA ALA A 254 -16.43 -28.17 19.37
C ALA A 254 -15.10 -28.05 20.10
N ASP A 255 -14.52 -29.21 20.40
CA ASP A 255 -13.21 -29.30 21.03
C ASP A 255 -12.12 -29.11 19.99
N VAL A 256 -11.17 -28.24 20.29
CA VAL A 256 -9.95 -28.12 19.48
C VAL A 256 -9.13 -29.37 19.71
N GLN A 257 -8.87 -30.12 18.64
CA GLN A 257 -8.00 -31.29 18.67
C GLN A 257 -6.54 -30.83 18.74
N PHE A 258 -5.80 -31.44 19.66
CA PHE A 258 -4.36 -31.27 19.79
C PHE A 258 -3.66 -32.57 19.42
N TYR A 259 -2.47 -32.46 18.87
CA TYR A 259 -1.66 -33.59 18.45
C TYR A 259 -0.28 -33.50 19.07
N LEU A 260 0.22 -34.64 19.52
CA LEU A 260 1.57 -34.89 20.00
C LEU A 260 2.44 -35.45 18.86
N PRO A 261 3.78 -35.44 19.02
CA PRO A 261 4.66 -36.22 18.16
C PRO A 261 4.26 -37.69 18.09
N GLU A 262 4.52 -38.31 16.94
CA GLU A 262 4.22 -39.73 16.66
C GLU A 262 4.80 -40.65 17.74
N ASN A 263 6.08 -40.43 18.05
CA ASN A 263 6.79 -41.17 19.08
C ASN A 263 6.48 -40.59 20.47
N THR A 264 6.41 -41.48 21.45
CA THR A 264 6.36 -41.10 22.88
C THR A 264 7.52 -40.16 23.20
N VAL A 265 7.22 -39.09 23.93
CA VAL A 265 8.21 -38.11 24.36
C VAL A 265 9.19 -38.80 25.32
N PRO A 266 10.50 -38.78 25.03
CA PRO A 266 11.51 -39.39 25.90
C PRO A 266 11.47 -38.86 27.34
N GLU A 267 11.86 -39.69 28.31
CA GLU A 267 11.88 -39.33 29.74
C GLU A 267 12.79 -38.11 30.04
N ASP A 268 13.90 -38.00 29.31
CA ASP A 268 14.87 -36.90 29.36
C ASP A 268 14.44 -35.66 28.58
N SER A 269 13.24 -35.65 28.01
CA SER A 269 12.72 -34.49 27.29
C SER A 269 12.22 -33.43 28.28
N HIS A 270 12.72 -32.20 28.09
CA HIS A 270 12.37 -31.05 28.91
C HIS A 270 11.40 -30.09 28.21
N VAL A 271 11.13 -30.32 26.92
CA VAL A 271 10.24 -29.49 26.10
C VAL A 271 9.38 -30.39 25.23
N VAL A 272 8.07 -30.10 25.15
CA VAL A 272 7.17 -30.72 24.17
C VAL A 272 6.42 -29.65 23.39
N ILE A 273 6.16 -29.95 22.12
CA ILE A 273 5.35 -29.12 21.24
C ILE A 273 4.09 -29.90 20.88
N LEU A 274 2.92 -29.30 21.09
CA LEU A 274 1.65 -29.81 20.61
C LEU A 274 1.12 -28.93 19.48
N ALA A 275 0.56 -29.57 18.46
CA ALA A 275 -0.09 -28.89 17.35
C ALA A 275 -1.60 -28.82 17.57
N GLY A 276 -2.19 -27.63 17.54
CA GLY A 276 -3.64 -27.45 17.60
C GLY A 276 -4.25 -27.35 16.20
N GLY A 277 -5.18 -28.25 15.90
CA GLY A 277 -5.92 -28.29 14.63
C GLY A 277 -6.97 -27.17 14.55
N HIS A 278 -7.15 -26.60 13.36
CA HIS A 278 -8.13 -25.54 13.14
C HIS A 278 -9.56 -26.11 13.16
N PRO A 279 -10.47 -25.59 14.00
CA PRO A 279 -11.77 -26.22 14.25
C PRO A 279 -12.71 -26.26 13.03
N LYS A 280 -12.46 -25.43 12.01
CA LYS A 280 -13.23 -25.37 10.76
C LYS A 280 -12.47 -25.80 9.51
N LYS A 281 -11.15 -26.00 9.60
CA LYS A 281 -10.28 -26.29 8.45
C LYS A 281 -9.53 -27.58 8.78
N SER A 282 -9.99 -28.68 8.20
CA SER A 282 -9.36 -29.99 8.38
C SER A 282 -7.86 -29.89 8.07
N SER A 283 -7.06 -30.62 8.84
CA SER A 283 -5.63 -30.84 8.57
C SER A 283 -4.75 -29.59 8.58
N THR A 284 -5.21 -28.52 9.25
CA THR A 284 -4.52 -27.23 9.30
C THR A 284 -4.11 -26.89 10.73
N ILE A 285 -2.83 -26.61 10.98
CA ILE A 285 -2.36 -26.14 12.30
C ILE A 285 -2.55 -24.63 12.42
N TRP A 286 -3.27 -24.19 13.44
CA TRP A 286 -3.44 -22.76 13.75
C TRP A 286 -2.95 -22.36 15.13
N LYS A 287 -2.69 -23.35 15.99
CA LYS A 287 -2.09 -23.16 17.32
C LYS A 287 -0.88 -24.06 17.48
N GLU A 288 0.11 -23.57 18.19
CA GLU A 288 1.25 -24.36 18.66
C GLU A 288 1.37 -24.15 20.17
N VAL A 289 1.44 -25.22 20.93
CA VAL A 289 1.59 -25.19 22.39
C VAL A 289 2.97 -25.71 22.73
N VAL A 290 3.77 -24.91 23.41
CA VAL A 290 5.12 -25.29 23.84
C VAL A 290 5.12 -25.38 25.35
N ILE A 291 5.43 -26.55 25.89
CA ILE A 291 5.45 -26.80 27.34
C ILE A 291 6.89 -27.08 27.76
N TYR A 292 7.35 -26.35 28.76
CA TYR A 292 8.68 -26.48 29.36
C TYR A 292 8.55 -27.16 30.73
N LYS A 293 9.07 -28.38 30.83
CA LYS A 293 9.02 -29.23 32.03
C LYS A 293 9.74 -28.58 33.22
N ASP A 294 10.97 -28.12 33.01
CA ASP A 294 11.82 -27.57 34.09
C ASP A 294 11.33 -26.23 34.62
N PHE A 295 10.68 -25.45 33.76
CA PHE A 295 10.13 -24.14 34.13
C PHE A 295 8.68 -24.23 34.60
N GLY A 296 8.03 -25.39 34.47
CA GLY A 296 6.61 -25.57 34.75
C GLY A 296 5.73 -24.60 33.96
N CYS A 297 6.12 -24.30 32.72
CA CYS A 297 5.55 -23.23 31.92
C CYS A 297 4.94 -23.76 30.62
N CYS A 298 3.82 -23.18 30.20
CA CYS A 298 3.15 -23.49 28.95
C CYS A 298 2.89 -22.20 28.17
N HIS A 299 3.36 -22.17 26.92
CA HIS A 299 3.13 -21.11 25.96
C HIS A 299 2.17 -21.57 24.87
N VAL A 300 1.25 -20.70 24.48
CA VAL A 300 0.35 -20.92 23.36
C VAL A 300 0.61 -19.84 22.31
N PHE A 301 0.97 -20.29 21.12
CA PHE A 301 1.21 -19.45 19.95
C PHE A 301 0.07 -19.61 18.95
N ALA A 302 -0.40 -18.49 18.40
CA ALA A 302 -1.09 -18.50 17.11
C ALA A 302 -0.06 -18.66 16.00
N ILE A 303 -0.36 -19.52 15.04
CA ILE A 303 0.40 -19.58 13.80
C ILE A 303 -0.29 -18.66 12.81
N GLU A 304 0.41 -17.63 12.38
CA GLU A 304 -0.06 -16.67 11.39
C GLU A 304 0.80 -16.74 10.14
N ALA A 305 0.21 -16.47 8.99
CA ALA A 305 0.91 -16.40 7.72
C ALA A 305 0.78 -14.98 7.16
N CYS A 306 1.92 -14.33 6.91
CA CYS A 306 1.99 -13.01 6.31
C CYS A 306 3.10 -12.99 5.25
N GLY A 307 2.74 -12.65 4.02
CA GLY A 307 3.69 -12.57 2.90
C GLY A 307 4.44 -13.88 2.63
N ARG A 308 3.75 -15.04 2.66
CA ARG A 308 4.33 -16.38 2.43
C ARG A 308 5.33 -16.82 3.50
N ARG A 309 5.39 -16.08 4.62
CA ARG A 309 6.16 -16.43 5.81
C ARG A 309 5.23 -16.75 6.96
N LYS A 310 5.62 -17.73 7.76
CA LYS A 310 4.88 -18.19 8.92
C LYS A 310 5.51 -17.62 10.18
N TYR A 311 4.67 -17.07 11.04
CA TYR A 311 5.09 -16.45 12.30
C TYR A 311 4.37 -17.11 13.45
N ARG A 312 5.05 -17.20 14.59
CA ARG A 312 4.47 -17.55 15.87
C ARG A 312 4.15 -16.26 16.61
N VAL A 313 2.88 -16.07 16.95
CA VAL A 313 2.43 -14.94 17.76
C VAL A 313 2.05 -15.49 19.13
N LEU A 314 2.77 -15.08 20.18
CA LEU A 314 2.47 -15.52 21.55
C LEU A 314 1.11 -14.93 21.98
N GLU A 315 0.13 -15.79 22.24
CA GLU A 315 -1.19 -15.37 22.73
C GLU A 315 -1.33 -15.53 24.24
N MET A 316 -0.66 -16.53 24.81
CA MET A 316 -0.76 -16.85 26.22
C MET A 316 0.53 -17.49 26.72
N SER A 317 0.93 -17.11 27.93
CA SER A 317 1.92 -17.83 28.74
C SER A 317 1.36 -18.04 30.13
N THR A 318 1.64 -19.19 30.75
CA THR A 318 1.35 -19.41 32.17
C THR A 318 2.34 -18.71 33.10
N ASP A 319 3.47 -18.22 32.58
CA ASP A 319 4.48 -17.49 33.34
C ASP A 319 5.03 -16.30 32.54
N ALA A 320 4.67 -15.09 32.98
CA ALA A 320 5.03 -13.85 32.31
C ALA A 320 6.54 -13.60 32.21
N ARG A 321 7.35 -14.23 33.08
CA ARG A 321 8.83 -14.13 33.04
C ARG A 321 9.44 -14.73 31.78
N PHE A 322 8.68 -15.59 31.10
CA PHE A 322 9.10 -16.22 29.86
C PHE A 322 8.32 -15.68 28.65
N CYS A 323 7.71 -14.49 28.77
CA CYS A 323 7.13 -13.80 27.61
C CYS A 323 8.21 -13.12 26.76
N HIS A 324 7.90 -12.86 25.48
CA HIS A 324 8.83 -12.37 24.44
C HIS A 324 9.62 -11.07 24.80
N TRP A 325 9.18 -10.29 25.80
CA TRP A 325 9.96 -9.14 26.30
C TRP A 325 11.19 -9.56 27.12
N GLU A 326 11.15 -10.72 27.78
CA GLU A 326 12.23 -11.24 28.65
C GLU A 326 13.04 -12.37 28.01
N MET A 327 12.53 -13.03 26.96
CA MET A 327 13.29 -13.99 26.16
C MET A 327 14.06 -13.25 25.04
N GLN A 328 15.37 -13.08 25.21
CA GLN A 328 16.25 -12.68 24.10
C GLN A 328 16.33 -13.79 23.04
N PRO A 329 16.47 -13.44 21.74
CA PRO A 329 16.42 -14.38 20.62
C PRO A 329 17.47 -15.49 20.66
#